data_AF-A0A4V3G5W9-F1
#
_entry.id   AF-A0A4V3G5W9-F1
#
_cell.length_a   1.000
_cell.length_b   1.000
_cell.length_c   1.000
_cell.angle_alpha   90.00
_cell.angle_beta   90.00
_cell.angle_gamma   90.00
#
_symmetry.space_group_name_H-M   'P 1'
#
loop_
_entity.id
_entity.type
_entity.pdbx_description
1 polymer ?
#
loop_
_entity_poly.entity_id
_entity_poly.type
_entity_poly.pdbx_seq_one_letter_code
_entity_poly.pdbx_strand_id
1 'polypeptide(L)'
;MNSISYRSLKIDEIKLSLFSNFDRHQKVNKCWRKDNKKWILKNISFTENWGPDEYKFLVKCLKRLYISAHSSEKTQLFYKAMGCIEAIEYNETLVVKEPYDCQLEYVL
;
A
#
# COMPACT_ATOMS: atom_id res chain seq x y z
N MET A 1 -16.86 27.97 -2.86
CA MET A 1 -15.79 27.05 -2.41
C MET A 1 -16.42 26.08 -1.44
N ASN A 2 -16.49 24.80 -1.80
CA ASN A 2 -16.94 23.80 -0.82
C ASN A 2 -15.90 23.72 0.30
N SER A 3 -16.35 23.79 1.55
CA SER A 3 -15.49 23.54 2.70
C SER A 3 -15.11 22.06 2.70
N ILE A 4 -13.80 21.78 2.67
CA ILE A 4 -13.29 20.42 2.84
C ILE A 4 -13.42 20.08 4.32
N SER A 5 -14.05 18.95 4.63
CA SER A 5 -14.16 18.42 5.99
C SER A 5 -13.40 17.09 6.10
N TYR A 6 -12.86 16.83 7.28
CA TYR A 6 -12.10 15.61 7.58
C TYR A 6 -12.76 14.87 8.74
N ARG A 7 -12.75 13.54 8.71
CA ARG A 7 -13.17 12.68 9.83
C ARG A 7 -12.30 11.43 9.91
N SER A 8 -12.26 10.81 11.09
CA SER A 8 -11.69 9.48 11.26
C SER A 8 -12.61 8.41 10.66
N LEU A 9 -12.01 7.37 10.07
CA LEU A 9 -12.70 6.17 9.59
C LEU A 9 -12.46 5.02 10.55
N LYS A 10 -13.49 4.21 10.80
CA LYS A 10 -13.35 2.91 11.47
C LYS A 10 -12.96 1.84 10.46
N ILE A 11 -12.31 0.78 10.93
CA ILE A 11 -11.87 -0.34 10.08
C ILE A 11 -13.02 -0.96 9.27
N ASP A 12 -14.22 -1.06 9.87
CA ASP A 12 -15.42 -1.61 9.25
C ASP A 12 -16.01 -0.73 8.15
N GLU A 13 -15.60 0.53 8.07
CA GLU A 13 -16.00 1.47 7.02
C GLU A 13 -15.09 1.35 5.78
N ILE A 14 -13.92 0.73 5.91
CA ILE A 14 -12.99 0.48 4.80
C ILE A 14 -13.53 -0.69 3.97
N LYS A 15 -14.44 -0.37 3.05
CA LYS A 15 -15.10 -1.30 2.12
C LYS A 15 -15.17 -0.65 0.75
N LEU A 16 -15.46 -1.43 -0.30
CA LEU A 16 -15.59 -0.90 -1.66
C LEU A 16 -16.62 0.24 -1.77
N SER A 17 -17.69 0.17 -0.97
CA SER A 17 -18.72 1.21 -0.91
C SER A 17 -18.20 2.57 -0.44
N LEU A 18 -17.06 2.63 0.25
CA LEU A 18 -16.41 3.90 0.63
C LEU A 18 -15.98 4.70 -0.61
N PHE A 19 -15.68 4.01 -1.71
CA PHE A 19 -15.20 4.60 -2.97
C PHE A 19 -16.28 4.69 -4.05
N SER A 20 -17.56 4.44 -3.73
CA SER A 20 -18.65 4.42 -4.73
C SER A 20 -18.83 5.73 -5.50
N ASN A 21 -18.52 6.85 -4.85
CA ASN A 21 -18.58 8.19 -5.43
C ASN A 21 -17.19 8.76 -5.77
N PHE A 22 -16.16 7.90 -5.78
CA PHE A 22 -14.79 8.28 -6.08
C PHE A 22 -14.33 7.59 -7.36
N ASP A 23 -14.09 8.38 -8.39
CA ASP A 23 -13.53 7.91 -9.65
C ASP A 23 -12.08 8.37 -9.78
N ARG A 24 -11.14 7.43 -9.63
CA ARG A 24 -9.73 7.68 -9.93
C ARG A 24 -9.50 7.56 -11.43
N HIS A 25 -9.91 8.62 -12.13
CA HIS A 25 -9.60 8.84 -13.53
C HIS A 25 -8.76 10.11 -13.70
N GLN A 26 -7.50 9.95 -14.12
CA GLN A 26 -6.62 11.10 -14.33
C GLN A 26 -5.76 10.92 -15.58
N LYS A 27 -5.84 11.91 -16.49
CA LYS A 27 -4.89 12.04 -17.58
C LYS A 27 -3.58 12.61 -17.05
N VAL A 28 -2.53 11.79 -17.05
CA VAL A 28 -1.21 12.16 -16.56
C VAL A 28 -0.33 12.51 -17.75
N ASN A 29 0.13 13.76 -17.81
CA ASN A 29 1.05 14.23 -18.85
C ASN A 29 2.50 14.32 -18.35
N LYS A 30 2.70 14.40 -17.03
CA LYS A 30 4.00 14.49 -16.35
C LYS A 30 4.01 13.57 -15.15
N CYS A 31 4.99 12.68 -15.06
CA CYS A 31 5.14 11.78 -13.91
C CYS A 31 6.59 11.67 -13.45
N TRP A 32 6.78 11.49 -12.15
CA TRP A 32 8.08 11.17 -11.57
C TRP A 32 8.40 9.70 -11.84
N ARG A 33 9.58 9.45 -12.42
CA ARG A 33 10.11 8.10 -12.61
C ARG A 33 11.49 8.02 -11.99
N LYS A 34 11.81 6.85 -11.42
CA LYS A 34 13.12 6.58 -10.85
C LYS A 34 14.00 5.99 -11.94
N ASP A 35 15.08 6.68 -12.27
CA ASP A 35 16.03 6.32 -13.31
C ASP A 35 17.44 6.46 -12.73
N ASN A 36 18.28 5.43 -12.81
CA ASN A 36 19.61 5.40 -12.17
C ASN A 36 19.61 5.89 -10.70
N LYS A 37 18.63 5.43 -9.90
CA LYS A 37 18.40 5.81 -8.50
C LYS A 37 18.03 7.29 -8.25
N LYS A 38 17.86 8.11 -9.29
CA LYS A 38 17.43 9.52 -9.19
C LYS A 38 15.98 9.68 -9.68
N TRP A 39 15.23 10.60 -9.07
CA TRP A 39 13.89 10.95 -9.53
C TRP A 39 13.99 11.97 -10.67
N ILE A 40 13.43 11.63 -11.83
CA ILE A 40 13.40 12.49 -13.02
C ILE A 40 11.94 12.69 -13.43
N LEU A 41 11.55 13.93 -13.72
CA LEU A 41 10.23 14.24 -14.25
C LEU A 41 10.22 13.93 -15.74
N LYS A 42 9.38 12.98 -16.17
CA LYS A 42 9.24 12.61 -17.58
C LYS A 42 7.88 13.07 -18.11
N ASN A 43 7.86 13.59 -19.33
CA ASN A 43 6.63 13.88 -20.07
C ASN A 43 6.14 12.57 -20.71
N ILE A 44 5.31 11.84 -19.99
CA ILE A 44 4.72 10.58 -20.46
C ILE A 44 3.21 10.75 -20.37
N SER A 45 2.51 10.55 -21.48
CA SER A 45 1.05 10.62 -21.54
C SER A 45 0.46 9.23 -21.29
N PHE A 46 -0.14 9.03 -20.13
CA PHE A 46 -0.96 7.84 -19.85
C PHE A 46 -2.18 8.23 -19.03
N THR A 47 -3.19 7.36 -19.06
CA THR A 47 -4.43 7.55 -18.30
C THR A 47 -4.41 6.60 -17.12
N GLU A 48 -4.48 7.14 -15.90
CA GLU A 48 -4.83 6.34 -14.73
C GLU A 48 -6.33 6.12 -14.76
N ASN A 49 -6.76 4.87 -14.90
CA ASN A 49 -8.16 4.47 -14.92
C ASN A 49 -8.31 3.23 -14.05
N TRP A 50 -8.73 3.40 -12.79
CA TRP A 50 -8.90 2.29 -11.87
C TRP A 50 -10.16 1.48 -12.14
N GLY A 51 -10.01 0.17 -12.15
CA GLY A 51 -11.10 -0.78 -12.18
C GLY A 51 -11.44 -1.32 -10.79
N PRO A 52 -12.41 -2.25 -10.72
CA PRO A 52 -12.84 -2.86 -9.46
C PRO A 52 -11.73 -3.56 -8.69
N ASP A 53 -10.74 -4.12 -9.38
CA ASP A 53 -9.66 -4.89 -8.73
C ASP A 53 -8.65 -3.98 -8.03
N GLU A 54 -8.36 -2.80 -8.58
CA GLU A 54 -7.55 -1.77 -7.90
C GLU A 54 -8.23 -1.28 -6.62
N TYR A 55 -9.55 -1.10 -6.62
CA TYR A 55 -10.28 -0.73 -5.40
C TYR A 55 -10.32 -1.86 -4.37
N LYS A 56 -10.46 -3.12 -4.80
CA LYS A 56 -10.36 -4.29 -3.89
C LYS A 56 -8.99 -4.35 -3.24
N PHE A 57 -7.95 -4.16 -4.04
CA PHE A 57 -6.57 -4.12 -3.58
C PHE A 57 -6.35 -2.97 -2.59
N LEU A 58 -6.84 -1.76 -2.90
CA LEU A 58 -6.76 -0.61 -1.98
C LEU A 58 -7.43 -0.90 -0.63
N VAL A 59 -8.65 -1.46 -0.64
CA VAL A 59 -9.37 -1.85 0.58
C VAL A 59 -8.57 -2.86 1.40
N LYS A 60 -7.93 -3.83 0.75
CA LYS A 60 -7.05 -4.81 1.40
C LYS A 60 -5.85 -4.11 2.07
N CYS A 61 -5.16 -3.22 1.35
CA CYS A 61 -3.99 -2.50 1.89
C CYS A 61 -4.34 -1.62 3.08
N LEU A 62 -5.47 -0.91 3.04
CA LEU A 62 -5.90 0.00 4.11
C LEU A 62 -6.21 -0.70 5.44
N LYS A 63 -6.39 -2.03 5.42
CA LYS A 63 -6.67 -2.85 6.62
C LYS A 63 -5.43 -3.53 7.21
N ARG A 64 -4.23 -3.19 6.74
CA ARG A 64 -3.01 -3.92 7.08
C ARG A 64 -1.93 -2.97 7.60
N LEU A 65 -1.25 -3.39 8.66
CA LEU A 65 0.01 -2.80 9.10
C LEU A 65 1.15 -3.69 8.66
N TYR A 66 2.12 -3.14 7.95
CA TYR A 66 3.34 -3.87 7.54
C TYR A 66 4.43 -3.73 8.60
N ILE A 67 5.08 -4.84 8.92
CA ILE A 67 6.11 -4.98 9.94
C ILE A 67 7.33 -5.66 9.31
N SER A 68 8.51 -5.06 9.45
CA SER A 68 9.79 -5.72 9.14
C SER A 68 10.29 -6.40 10.41
N ALA A 69 10.43 -7.73 10.37
CA ALA A 69 10.85 -8.53 11.53
C ALA A 69 12.35 -8.88 11.51
N HIS A 70 13.05 -8.52 10.43
CA HIS A 70 14.39 -8.99 10.09
C HIS A 70 14.48 -10.54 10.07
N SER A 71 15.69 -11.08 9.89
CA SER A 71 15.93 -12.54 9.84
C SER A 71 15.88 -13.24 11.21
N SER A 72 15.48 -12.54 12.28
CA SER A 72 15.51 -13.08 13.64
C SER A 72 14.30 -13.98 13.94
N GLU A 73 14.56 -15.27 14.19
CA GLU A 73 13.52 -16.24 14.59
C GLU A 73 12.73 -15.78 15.82
N LYS A 74 13.39 -15.25 16.84
CA LYS A 74 12.73 -14.77 18.07
C LYS A 74 11.76 -13.63 17.79
N THR A 75 12.17 -12.67 16.96
CA THR A 75 11.34 -11.53 16.56
C THR A 75 10.15 -11.99 15.72
N GLN A 76 10.37 -12.90 14.77
CA GLN A 76 9.28 -13.45 13.96
C GLN A 76 8.27 -14.24 14.79
N LEU A 77 8.72 -15.08 15.74
CA LEU A 77 7.86 -15.81 16.66
C LEU A 77 7.06 -14.87 17.56
N PHE A 78 7.68 -13.79 18.05
CA PHE A 78 6.99 -12.76 18.84
C PHE A 78 5.84 -12.13 18.03
N TYR A 79 6.10 -11.67 16.82
CA TYR A 79 5.05 -11.04 16.00
C TYR A 79 3.95 -12.04 15.59
N LYS A 80 4.32 -13.29 15.29
CA LYS A 80 3.35 -14.37 15.05
C LYS A 80 2.46 -14.62 16.27
N ALA A 81 3.03 -14.63 17.48
CA ALA A 81 2.26 -14.77 18.72
C ALA A 81 1.32 -13.58 18.97
N MET A 82 1.68 -12.38 18.50
CA MET A 82 0.82 -11.19 18.51
C MET A 82 -0.27 -11.21 17.45
N GLY A 83 -0.36 -12.26 16.61
CA GLY A 83 -1.36 -12.40 15.55
C GLY A 83 -0.93 -11.87 14.18
N CYS A 84 0.35 -11.51 14.00
CA CYS A 84 0.86 -11.15 12.68
C CYS A 84 1.01 -12.39 11.80
N ILE A 85 0.75 -12.24 10.51
CA ILE A 85 0.94 -13.27 9.49
C ILE A 85 2.03 -12.83 8.52
N GLU A 86 2.52 -13.76 7.69
CA GLU A 86 3.43 -13.38 6.62
C GLU A 86 2.72 -12.43 5.65
N ALA A 87 3.42 -11.36 5.26
CA ALA A 87 2.87 -10.36 4.35
C ALA A 87 2.53 -11.01 3.00
N ILE A 88 1.30 -10.77 2.53
CA ILE A 88 0.89 -11.29 1.20
C ILE A 88 1.68 -10.60 0.09
N GLU A 89 2.15 -9.39 0.34
CA GLU A 89 2.92 -8.59 -0.61
C GLU A 89 4.22 -8.12 0.04
N TYR A 90 5.33 -8.43 -0.60
CA TYR A 90 6.65 -8.02 -0.13
C TYR A 90 7.06 -6.71 -0.81
N ASN A 91 7.69 -5.82 -0.04
CA ASN A 91 8.37 -4.66 -0.60
C ASN A 91 9.69 -5.10 -1.27
N GLU A 92 9.70 -5.19 -2.60
CA GLU A 92 10.87 -5.63 -3.39
C GLU A 92 12.14 -4.82 -3.09
N THR A 93 12.01 -3.51 -2.83
CA THR A 93 13.18 -2.67 -2.52
C THR A 93 13.81 -3.05 -1.19
N LEU A 94 13.01 -3.46 -0.21
CA LEU A 94 13.51 -3.96 1.07
C LEU A 94 14.08 -5.37 0.92
N VAL A 95 13.42 -6.26 0.16
CA VAL A 95 13.95 -7.60 -0.14
C VAL A 95 15.33 -7.52 -0.81
N VAL A 96 15.53 -6.62 -1.77
CA VAL A 96 16.85 -6.47 -2.42
C VAL A 96 17.93 -5.98 -1.45
N LYS A 97 17.57 -5.15 -0.46
CA LYS A 97 18.52 -4.65 0.55
C LYS A 97 18.77 -5.67 1.66
N GLU A 98 17.75 -6.40 2.06
CA GLU A 98 17.76 -7.39 3.13
C GLU A 98 17.07 -8.68 2.66
N PRO A 99 17.77 -9.52 1.88
CA PRO A 99 17.17 -10.69 1.21
C PRO A 99 16.74 -11.81 2.15
N TYR A 100 17.09 -11.71 3.43
CA TYR A 100 16.73 -12.66 4.47
C TYR A 100 15.66 -12.11 5.44
N ASP A 101 15.15 -10.90 5.19
CA ASP A 101 14.05 -10.34 5.98
C ASP A 101 12.73 -11.03 5.64
N CYS A 102 11.98 -11.42 6.66
CA CYS A 102 10.60 -11.88 6.53
C CYS A 102 9.67 -10.72 6.85
N GLN A 103 8.93 -10.25 5.84
CA GLN A 103 7.96 -9.18 6.01
C GLN A 103 6.66 -9.77 6.55
N LEU A 104 6.18 -9.21 7.65
CA LEU A 104 4.95 -9.63 8.32
C LEU A 104 3.90 -8.52 8.20
N GLU A 105 2.64 -8.89 8.34
CA GLU A 105 1.53 -7.95 8.40
C GLU A 105 0.59 -8.27 9.56
N TYR A 106 -0.04 -7.24 10.10
CA TYR A 106 -1.13 -7.38 11.06
C TYR A 106 -2.44 -6.92 10.40
N VAL A 107 -3.48 -7.75 10.48
CA VAL A 107 -4.82 -7.42 9.98
C VAL A 107 -5.55 -6.66 11.08
N LEU A 108 -5.85 -5.39 10.80
CA LEU A 108 -6.53 -4.48 11.72
C LEU A 108 -8.04 -4.76 11.83
#